data_AF-A0A258F3W8-F1
#
_entry.id   AF-A0A258F3W8-F1
#
_cell.length_a   1.000
_cell.length_b   1.000
_cell.length_c   1.000
_cell.angle_alpha   90.00
_cell.angle_beta   90.00
_cell.angle_gamma   90.00
#
_symmetry.space_group_name_H-M   'P 1'
#
loop_
_entity.id
_entity.type
_entity.pdbx_description
1 polymer ?
#
loop_
_entity_poly.entity_id
_entity_poly.type
_entity_poly.pdbx_seq_one_letter_code
_entity_poly.pdbx_strand_id
1 'polypeptide(L)'
;MRLKCPLCGDRDRREFYYYGAEDYLRRPGEGAALTAWDDYLHNRDNPAGVVKDLWYHEAGCAQWLVVTRNTVTHAVSGVDLVAERKP
;
A
#
# COMPACT_ATOMS: atom_id res chain seq x y z
N MET A 1 14.26 1.89 7.64
CA MET A 1 13.56 2.42 6.44
C MET A 1 12.86 3.70 6.84
N ARG A 2 12.86 4.70 5.97
CA ARG A 2 12.09 5.93 6.15
C ARG A 2 11.07 6.09 5.02
N LEU A 3 9.93 6.71 5.30
CA LEU A 3 8.86 6.96 4.34
C LEU A 3 8.61 8.46 4.27
N LYS A 4 8.62 9.00 3.05
CA LYS A 4 8.39 10.42 2.79
C LYS A 4 6.90 10.68 2.57
N CYS A 5 6.14 10.71 3.67
CA CYS A 5 4.72 11.03 3.62
C CYS A 5 4.52 12.41 2.95
N PRO A 6 3.65 12.53 1.93
CA PRO A 6 3.42 13.80 1.22
C PRO A 6 2.96 14.94 2.14
N LEU A 7 2.28 14.62 3.25
CA LEU A 7 1.76 15.61 4.19
C LEU A 7 2.68 15.87 5.39
N CYS A 8 3.50 14.89 5.78
CA CYS A 8 4.29 14.96 7.03
C CYS A 8 5.81 14.98 6.81
N GLY A 9 6.25 14.85 5.56
CA GLY A 9 7.66 14.75 5.19
C GLY A 9 8.27 13.40 5.54
N ASP A 10 9.58 13.40 5.75
CA ASP A 10 10.38 12.20 5.97
C ASP A 10 10.24 11.68 7.42
N ARG A 11 9.59 10.51 7.59
CA ARG A 11 9.28 9.90 8.87
C ARG A 11 9.82 8.48 8.99
N ASP A 12 10.02 8.05 10.24
CA ASP A 12 10.46 6.68 10.53
C ASP A 12 9.33 5.69 10.22
N ARG A 13 9.65 4.52 9.65
CA ARG A 13 8.64 3.49 9.32
C ARG A 13 7.75 3.09 10.51
N ARG A 14 8.22 3.26 11.75
CA ARG A 14 7.48 2.90 12.97
C ARG A 14 6.25 3.75 13.21
N GLU A 15 6.13 4.91 12.55
CA GLU A 15 4.89 5.70 12.57
C GLU A 15 3.79 5.11 11.67
N PHE A 16 4.11 4.09 10.86
CA PHE A 16 3.23 3.58 9.81
C PHE A 16 2.87 2.12 10.04
N TYR A 17 1.61 1.79 9.77
CA TYR A 17 1.12 0.42 9.73
C TYR A 17 1.17 -0.12 8.30
N TYR A 18 1.73 -1.31 8.13
CA TYR A 18 1.76 -2.01 6.84
C TYR A 18 0.47 -2.82 6.67
N TYR A 19 -0.26 -2.60 5.57
CA TYR A 19 -1.52 -3.30 5.33
C TYR A 19 -1.38 -4.45 4.33
N GLY A 20 -0.55 -4.30 3.30
CA GLY A 20 -0.37 -5.32 2.27
C GLY A 20 -0.18 -4.71 0.88
N ALA A 21 -0.59 -5.43 -0.16
CA ALA A 21 -0.51 -4.95 -1.54
C ALA A 21 -1.52 -3.82 -1.83
N GLU A 22 -1.21 -2.95 -2.81
CA GLU A 22 -2.15 -1.92 -3.27
C GLU A 22 -3.46 -2.49 -3.86
N ASP A 23 -3.48 -3.77 -4.24
CA ASP A 23 -4.65 -4.51 -4.73
C ASP A 23 -5.86 -4.48 -3.80
N TYR A 24 -5.64 -4.26 -2.49
CA TYR A 24 -6.75 -4.05 -1.55
C TYR A 24 -7.61 -2.81 -1.87
N LEU A 25 -7.10 -1.86 -2.68
CA LEU A 25 -7.89 -0.73 -3.16
C LEU A 25 -8.91 -1.13 -4.24
N ARG A 26 -8.78 -2.33 -4.82
CA ARG A 26 -9.60 -2.84 -5.95
C ARG A 26 -10.55 -3.94 -5.49
N ARG A 27 -11.26 -3.70 -4.39
CA ARG A 27 -12.24 -4.65 -3.85
C ARG A 27 -13.36 -4.94 -4.88
N PRO A 28 -13.72 -6.22 -5.10
CA PRO A 28 -14.88 -6.56 -5.92
C PRO A 28 -16.15 -5.87 -5.43
N GLY A 29 -16.95 -5.37 -6.37
CA GLY A 29 -18.24 -4.76 -6.10
C GLY A 29 -19.31 -5.78 -5.68
N GLU A 30 -20.45 -5.26 -5.26
CA GLU A 30 -21.63 -6.09 -4.99
C GLU A 30 -22.06 -6.85 -6.27
N GLY A 31 -22.43 -8.12 -6.12
CA GLY A 31 -22.82 -8.97 -7.24
C GLY A 31 -21.67 -9.55 -8.07
N ALA A 32 -20.40 -9.26 -7.74
CA ALA A 32 -19.26 -9.90 -8.39
C ALA A 32 -19.27 -11.42 -8.19
N ALA A 33 -18.72 -12.15 -9.16
CA ALA A 33 -18.60 -13.60 -9.10
C ALA A 33 -17.79 -14.06 -7.88
N LEU A 34 -18.17 -15.21 -7.30
CA LEU A 34 -17.46 -15.77 -6.14
C LEU A 34 -15.97 -16.01 -6.40
N THR A 35 -15.59 -16.34 -7.63
CA THR A 35 -14.17 -16.51 -8.01
C THR A 35 -13.38 -15.20 -7.92
N ALA A 36 -13.99 -14.05 -8.20
CA ALA A 36 -13.35 -12.75 -8.03
C ALA A 36 -13.17 -12.40 -6.54
N TRP A 37 -14.12 -12.81 -5.69
CA TRP A 37 -13.99 -12.68 -4.24
C TRP A 37 -12.92 -13.60 -3.67
N ASP A 38 -12.88 -14.86 -4.09
CA ASP A 38 -11.87 -15.84 -3.67
C ASP A 38 -10.45 -15.31 -3.98
N ASP A 39 -10.23 -14.87 -5.22
CA ASP A 39 -8.95 -14.29 -5.64
C ASP A 39 -8.60 -13.03 -4.82
N TYR A 40 -9.57 -12.11 -4.68
CA TYR A 40 -9.38 -10.90 -3.87
C TYR A 40 -9.09 -11.20 -2.39
N LEU A 41 -9.64 -12.25 -1.80
CA LEU A 41 -9.42 -12.56 -0.39
C LEU A 41 -8.10 -13.31 -0.15
N HIS A 42 -7.67 -14.16 -1.09
CA HIS A 42 -6.64 -15.16 -0.82
C HIS A 42 -5.33 -14.99 -1.61
N ASN A 43 -5.36 -14.40 -2.81
CA ASN A 43 -4.18 -14.38 -3.68
C ASN A 43 -3.54 -13.01 -3.74
N ARG A 44 -2.21 -12.94 -3.64
CA ARG A 44 -1.43 -11.72 -3.88
C ARG A 44 -0.13 -12.07 -4.58
N ASP A 45 0.30 -11.18 -5.49
CA ASP A 45 1.65 -11.25 -6.02
C ASP A 45 2.66 -10.98 -4.89
N ASN A 46 3.68 -11.83 -4.79
CA ASN A 46 4.76 -11.68 -3.81
C ASN A 46 6.13 -11.72 -4.48
N PRO A 47 6.45 -10.75 -5.37
CA PRO A 47 7.72 -10.75 -6.06
C PRO A 47 8.86 -10.32 -5.13
N ALA A 48 10.01 -10.96 -5.28
CA ALA A 48 11.27 -10.46 -4.75
C ALA A 48 11.77 -9.32 -5.66
N GLY A 49 11.53 -8.08 -5.26
CA GLY A 49 11.82 -6.92 -6.09
C GLY A 49 10.92 -5.73 -5.78
N VAL A 50 10.66 -4.90 -6.79
CA VAL A 50 9.84 -3.70 -6.63
C VAL A 50 8.37 -4.09 -6.49
N VAL A 51 7.74 -3.59 -5.43
CA VAL A 51 6.32 -3.74 -5.11
C VAL A 51 5.68 -2.39 -4.83
N LYS A 52 4.35 -2.36 -4.92
CA LYS A 52 3.51 -1.25 -4.45
C LYS A 52 2.62 -1.73 -3.33
N ASP A 53 2.88 -1.18 -2.15
CA ASP A 53 2.24 -1.60 -0.92
C ASP A 53 1.34 -0.51 -0.37
N LEU A 54 0.26 -0.91 0.28
CA LEU A 54 -0.63 -0.06 1.05
C LEU A 54 -0.13 0.07 2.50
N TRP A 55 0.03 1.31 2.95
CA TRP A 55 0.45 1.69 4.30
C TRP A 55 -0.49 2.74 4.88
N TYR A 56 -0.59 2.81 6.20
CA TYR A 56 -1.37 3.82 6.92
C TYR A 56 -0.49 4.62 7.88
N HIS A 57 -0.54 5.95 7.83
CA HIS A 57 0.28 6.81 8.70
C HIS A 57 -0.36 7.00 10.09
N GLU A 58 -0.40 5.91 10.85
CA GLU A 58 -1.10 5.77 12.14
C GLU A 58 -0.69 6.80 13.19
N ALA A 59 0.62 7.02 13.38
CA ALA A 59 1.14 7.97 14.38
C ALA A 59 1.34 9.39 13.81
N GLY A 60 0.68 9.72 12.70
CA GLY A 60 0.85 10.98 11.98
C GLY A 60 -0.46 11.50 11.39
N CYS A 61 -0.51 11.70 10.07
CA CYS A 61 -1.65 12.32 9.39
C CYS A 61 -2.89 11.44 9.24
N ALA A 62 -2.85 10.17 9.66
CA ALA A 62 -3.95 9.23 9.53
C ALA A 62 -4.44 9.07 8.07
N GLN A 63 -3.52 9.20 7.09
CA GLN A 63 -3.82 8.98 5.68
C GLN A 63 -3.30 7.62 5.20
N TRP A 64 -3.99 7.08 4.19
CA TRP A 64 -3.55 5.91 3.44
C TRP A 64 -2.55 6.31 2.34
N LEU A 65 -1.50 5.52 2.22
CA LEU A 65 -0.37 5.75 1.33
C LEU A 65 -0.12 4.50 0.51
N VAL A 66 0.19 4.69 -0.77
CA VAL A 66 0.87 3.65 -1.55
C VAL A 66 2.36 3.92 -1.53
N VAL A 67 3.12 2.95 -1.07
CA VAL A 67 4.58 2.99 -1.00
C VAL A 67 5.14 2.08 -2.08
N THR A 68 5.91 2.66 -3.00
CA THR A 68 6.70 1.88 -3.97
C THR A 68 8.06 1.57 -3.34
N ARG A 69 8.37 0.30 -3.11
CA ARG A 69 9.62 -0.14 -2.49
C ARG A 69 10.17 -1.41 -3.11
N ASN A 70 11.45 -1.68 -2.91
CA ASN A 70 12.06 -2.97 -3.23
C ASN A 70 12.07 -3.86 -1.98
N THR A 71 11.47 -5.06 -2.05
CA THR A 71 11.38 -6.01 -0.93
C THR A 71 12.71 -6.67 -0.55
N VAL A 72 13.69 -6.66 -1.46
CA VAL A 72 15.02 -7.25 -1.24
C VAL A 72 15.97 -6.22 -0.61
N THR A 73 15.97 -4.98 -1.09
CA THR A 73 16.93 -3.94 -0.65
C THR A 73 16.35 -2.95 0.36
N HIS A 74 15.02 -2.96 0.54
CA HIS A 74 14.26 -1.96 1.31
C HIS A 74 14.39 -0.52 0.80
N ALA A 75 14.90 -0.31 -0.42
CA ALA A 75 14.90 1.00 -1.05
C ALA A 75 13.46 1.44 -1.34
N VAL A 76 13.11 2.67 -0.95
CA VAL A 76 11.80 3.28 -1.20
C VAL A 76 11.97 4.30 -2.32
N SER A 77 11.21 4.13 -3.40
CA SER A 77 11.29 5.00 -4.59
C SER A 77 10.09 5.93 -4.74
N GLY A 78 9.01 5.73 -3.98
CA GLY A 78 7.84 6.61 -4.03
C GLY A 78 6.87 6.39 -2.87
N VAL A 79 6.16 7.46 -2.49
CA VAL A 79 5.09 7.44 -1.50
C VAL A 79 4.01 8.40 -2.00
N ASP A 80 2.84 7.87 -2.35
CA ASP A 80 1.72 8.63 -2.88
C ASP A 80 0.51 8.55 -1.94
N LEU A 81 -0.27 9.62 -1.84
CA LEU A 81 -1.56 9.57 -1.16
C LEU A 81 -2.54 8.73 -1.97
N VAL A 82 -3.25 7.81 -1.31
CA VAL A 82 -4.34 7.05 -1.95
C VAL A 82 -5.43 7.99 -2.46
N ALA A 83 -5.74 9.04 -1.70
CA ALA A 83 -6.77 10.02 -2.04
C ALA A 83 -6.51 10.79 -3.34
N GLU A 84 -5.26 10.89 -3.79
CA GLU A 84 -4.88 11.60 -5.02
C GLU A 84 -4.78 10.68 -6.24
N ARG A 85 -4.92 9.36 -6.04
CA ARG A 85 -4.92 8.39 -7.13
C ARG A 85 -6.27 8.40 -7.83
N LYS A 86 -6.24 8.47 -9.16
CA LYS A 86 -7.42 8.25 -9.98
C LYS A 86 -7.79 6.75 -9.91
N PRO A 87 -9.08 6.41 -9.77
CA PRO A 87 -9.54 5.02 -9.76
C PRO A 87 -9.26 4.31 -11.08
#